data_AF-A0A9D0XUE2-F1
#
_entry.id   AF-A0A9D0XUE2-F1
#
_cell.length_a   1.000
_cell.length_b   1.000
_cell.length_c   1.000
_cell.angle_alpha   90.00
_cell.angle_beta   90.00
_cell.angle_gamma   90.00
#
_symmetry.space_group_name_H-M   'P 1'
#
loop_
_entity.id
_entity.type
_entity.pdbx_description
1 polymer ?
#
loop_
_entity_poly.entity_id
_entity_poly.type
_entity_poly.pdbx_seq_one_letter_code
_entity_poly.pdbx_strand_id
1 'polypeptide(L)' 'DEIKHYIESGEPEGKAGSYAIQGLAASFIASIHGSYSGVMGLPLYELDQLLIESGFKNKE' A
#
# COMPACT_ATOMS: atom_id res chain seq x y z
N ASP A 1 22.30 -7.96 10.98
CA ASP A 1 21.88 -7.26 9.74
C ASP A 1 20.37 -7.11 9.73
N GLU A 2 19.90 -5.88 9.55
CA GLU A 2 18.46 -5.52 9.55
C GLU A 2 17.67 -6.28 8.47
N ILE A 3 18.30 -6.51 7.31
CA ILE A 3 17.70 -7.29 6.21
C ILE A 3 17.44 -8.74 6.62
N LYS A 4 18.36 -9.38 7.37
CA LYS A 4 18.16 -10.77 7.83
C LYS A 4 17.00 -10.87 8.80
N HIS A 5 16.92 -9.93 9.75
CA HIS A 5 15.82 -9.88 10.71
C HIS A 5 14.47 -9.67 10.02
N TYR A 6 14.43 -8.82 8.98
CA TYR A 6 13.24 -8.59 8.17
C TYR A 6 12.82 -9.83 7.37
N ILE A 7 13.78 -10.57 6.80
CA ILE A 7 13.51 -11.85 6.12
C ILE A 7 12.99 -12.90 7.10
N GLU A 8 13.60 -13.02 8.27
CA GLU A 8 13.20 -13.95 9.34
C GLU A 8 11.78 -13.67 9.89
N SER A 9 11.27 -12.44 9.73
CA SER A 9 9.91 -12.09 10.15
C SER A 9 8.80 -12.75 9.32
N GLY A 10 9.12 -13.27 8.13
CA GLY A 10 8.15 -13.83 7.19
C GLY A 10 7.26 -12.78 6.49
N GLU A 11 7.34 -11.50 6.88
CA GLU A 11 6.65 -10.40 6.21
C GLU A 11 6.90 -10.30 4.69
N PRO A 12 8.11 -10.53 4.15
CA PRO A 12 8.33 -10.45 2.70
C PRO A 12 7.60 -11.53 1.89
N GLU A 13 7.18 -12.64 2.51
CA GLU A 13 6.56 -13.74 1.78
C GLU A 13 5.22 -13.34 1.18
N GLY A 14 5.02 -13.68 -0.10
CA GLY A 14 3.76 -13.42 -0.81
C GLY A 14 3.49 -11.94 -1.15
N LYS A 15 4.43 -11.03 -0.88
CA LYS A 15 4.30 -9.60 -1.20
C LYS A 15 5.10 -9.22 -2.44
N ALA A 16 4.49 -8.47 -3.34
CA ALA A 16 5.18 -7.95 -4.52
C ALA A 16 6.35 -7.04 -4.08
N GLY A 17 7.55 -7.34 -4.55
CA GLY A 17 8.76 -6.62 -4.13
C GLY A 17 9.25 -6.94 -2.71
N SER A 18 8.71 -8.00 -2.08
CA SER A 18 9.12 -8.47 -0.75
C SER A 18 8.95 -7.44 0.37
N TYR A 19 8.04 -6.47 0.23
CA TYR A 19 7.79 -5.47 1.27
C TYR A 19 6.31 -5.16 1.50
N ALA A 20 5.96 -4.86 2.76
CA ALA A 20 4.64 -4.39 3.15
C ALA A 20 4.70 -2.93 3.62
N ILE A 21 4.08 -2.00 2.89
CA ILE A 21 4.05 -0.58 3.28
C ILE A 21 3.37 -0.32 4.65
N GLN A 22 2.56 -1.26 5.12
CA GLN A 22 1.86 -1.24 6.40
C GLN A 22 2.53 -2.08 7.51
N GLY A 23 3.66 -2.72 7.21
CA GLY A 23 4.35 -3.65 8.12
C GLY A 23 5.70 -3.15 8.60
N LEU A 24 6.56 -4.08 9.03
CA LEU A 24 7.95 -3.86 9.44
C LEU A 24 8.76 -3.14 8.36
N ALA A 25 8.44 -3.34 7.07
CA ALA A 25 9.13 -2.61 6.02
C ALA A 25 8.89 -1.09 6.04
N ALA A 26 7.86 -0.61 6.73
CA ALA A 26 7.57 0.82 6.83
C ALA A 26 8.74 1.62 7.45
N SER A 27 9.55 1.03 8.34
CA SER A 27 10.73 1.69 8.90
C SER A 27 11.82 1.98 7.87
N PHE A 28 11.81 1.30 6.72
CA PHE A 28 12.78 1.50 5.65
C PHE A 28 12.28 2.47 4.56
N ILE A 29 11.01 2.89 4.60
CA ILE A 29 10.41 3.75 3.58
C ILE A 29 10.71 5.22 3.91
N ALA A 30 11.68 5.80 3.22
CA ALA A 30 12.06 7.20 3.42
C ALA A 30 11.05 8.21 2.85
N SER A 31 10.36 7.85 1.77
CA SER A 31 9.32 8.69 1.15
C SER A 31 8.44 7.88 0.21
N ILE A 32 7.21 8.35 -0.01
CA ILE A 32 6.27 7.81 -0.99
C ILE A 32 5.86 8.97 -1.91
N HIS A 33 5.91 8.75 -3.21
CA HIS A 33 5.44 9.71 -4.21
C HIS A 33 4.24 9.09 -4.94
N GLY A 34 3.06 9.70 -4.79
CA GLY A 34 1.79 9.19 -5.33
C GLY A 34 0.81 8.77 -4.23
N SER A 35 -0.02 7.77 -4.50
CA SER A 35 -1.10 7.33 -3.61
C SER A 35 -0.70 6.14 -2.74
N TYR A 36 -0.72 6.32 -1.42
CA TYR A 36 -0.52 5.23 -0.44
C TYR A 36 -1.52 4.08 -0.67
N SER A 37 -2.79 4.43 -0.89
CA SER A 37 -3.85 3.46 -1.17
C SER A 37 -3.59 2.68 -2.47
N GLY A 38 -3.00 3.35 -3.47
CA GLY A 38 -2.50 2.71 -4.69
C GLY A 38 -1.38 1.70 -4.40
N VAL A 39 -0.42 2.03 -3.53
CA VAL A 39 0.65 1.11 -3.10
C VAL A 39 0.08 -0.11 -2.35
N MET A 40 -0.99 0.10 -1.58
CA MET A 40 -1.72 -0.97 -0.90
C MET A 40 -2.53 -1.87 -1.86
N GLY A 41 -2.70 -1.46 -3.11
CA GLY A 41 -3.35 -2.25 -4.17
C GLY A 41 -4.70 -1.71 -4.65
N LEU A 42 -5.21 -0.61 -4.07
CA LEU A 42 -6.44 0.03 -4.55
C LEU A 42 -6.35 1.57 -4.41
N PRO A 43 -6.17 2.31 -5.52
CA PRO A 43 -6.09 3.76 -5.50
C PRO A 43 -7.48 4.37 -5.18
N LEU A 44 -7.71 4.70 -3.92
CA LEU A 44 -9.04 5.09 -3.43
C LEU A 44 -9.51 6.44 -3.98
N TYR A 45 -8.60 7.38 -4.19
CA TYR A 45 -8.95 8.70 -4.73
C TYR A 45 -9.46 8.57 -6.18
N GLU A 46 -8.70 7.88 -7.02
CA GLU A 46 -9.06 7.59 -8.40
C GLU A 46 -10.31 6.72 -8.48
N LEU A 47 -10.45 5.74 -7.59
CA LEU A 47 -11.66 4.91 -7.49
C LEU A 47 -12.90 5.75 -7.15
N ASP A 48 -12.79 6.66 -6.18
CA ASP A 48 -13.91 7.53 -5.79
C ASP A 48 -14.35 8.45 -6.93
N GLN A 49 -13.39 9.03 -7.67
CA GLN A 49 -13.68 9.81 -8.87
C GLN A 49 -14.42 8.97 -9.93
N LEU A 50 -13.94 7.75 -10.19
CA LEU A 50 -14.59 6.83 -11.15
C LEU A 50 -15.98 6.40 -10.70
N LEU A 51 -16.20 6.21 -9.40
CA LEU A 51 -17.51 5.88 -8.84
C LEU A 51 -18.48 7.04 -9.00
N ILE A 52 -18.05 8.28 -8.74
CA ILE A 52 -18.85 9.49 -8.94
C ILE A 52 -19.21 9.66 -10.42
N GLU A 53 -18.24 9.52 -11.33
CA GLU A 53 -18.47 9.56 -12.79
C GLU A 53 -19.45 8.48 -13.27
N SER A 54 -19.39 7.31 -12.64
CA SER A 54 -20.31 6.19 -12.92
C SER A 54 -21.69 6.36 -12.28
N GLY A 55 -21.95 7.48 -11.59
CA GLY A 55 -23.25 7.82 -11.01
C GLY A 55 -23.47 7.30 -9.59
N PHE A 56 -22.45 6.77 -8.92
CA PHE A 56 -22.52 6.40 -7.51
C PHE A 56 -22.28 7.64 -6.63
N LYS A 57 -23.23 7.96 -5.74
CA LYS A 57 -23.04 8.99 -4.72
C LYS A 57 -22.69 8.33 -3.39
N ASN A 58 -21.62 8.80 -2.74
CA ASN A 58 -21.34 8.44 -1.36
C ASN A 58 -22.53 8.84 -0.49
N LYS A 59 -23.00 7.93 0.37
CA LYS A 59 -24.01 8.24 1.37
C LYS A 59 -23.37 9.16 2.41
N GLU A 60 -23.94 10.35 2.59
CA GLU A 60 -23.69 11.22 3.76
C GLU A 60 -24.08 10.50 5.06
#